data_AF-A0ABD0QK86-F1
#
_entry.id   AF-A0ABD0QK86-F1
#
_cell.length_a   1.000
_cell.length_b   1.000
_cell.length_c   1.000
_cell.angle_alpha   90.00
_cell.angle_beta   90.00
_cell.angle_gamma   90.00
#
_symmetry.space_group_name_H-M   'P 1'
#
loop_
_entity.id
_entity.type
_entity.pdbx_description
1 polymer ?
#
loop_
_entity_poly.entity_id
_entity_poly.type
_entity_poly.pdbx_seq_one_letter_code
_entity_poly.pdbx_strand_id
1 'polypeptide(L)' 'TLAGITSYQYCLQLRYPSLSIGGGVEQKKASRNCDRSGRWEEGDYSQCLYTNDITR' A
#
# COMPACT_ATOMS: atom_id res chain seq x y z
N THR A 1 -11.47 12.11 0.21
CA THR A 1 -11.38 11.47 1.55
C THR A 1 -11.62 12.54 2.58
N LEU A 2 -12.32 12.25 3.68
CA LEU A 2 -12.59 13.26 4.73
C LEU A 2 -11.29 13.68 5.43
N ALA A 3 -11.28 14.83 6.08
CA ALA A 3 -10.16 15.25 6.93
C ALA A 3 -10.22 14.51 8.28
N GLY A 4 -9.05 14.27 8.89
CA GLY A 4 -8.95 13.60 10.20
C GLY A 4 -9.20 12.09 10.19
N ILE A 5 -9.00 11.41 9.06
CA ILE A 5 -9.18 9.95 8.95
C ILE A 5 -7.95 9.26 8.37
N THR A 6 -7.84 7.96 8.65
CA THR A 6 -6.90 7.08 7.98
C THR A 6 -7.58 6.41 6.78
N SER A 7 -6.97 6.56 5.61
CA SER A 7 -7.37 5.88 4.39
C SER A 7 -6.52 4.63 4.19
N TYR A 8 -7.15 3.56 3.72
CA TYR A 8 -6.48 2.31 3.36
C TYR A 8 -6.69 2.04 1.87
N GLN A 9 -5.64 1.57 1.20
CA GLN A 9 -5.68 1.17 -0.19
C GLN A 9 -4.95 -0.15 -0.36
N TYR A 10 -5.49 -1.05 -1.18
CA TYR A 10 -4.79 -2.29 -1.48
C TYR A 10 -3.52 -2.00 -2.29
N CYS A 11 -2.45 -2.74 -1.99
CA CYS A 11 -1.22 -2.64 -2.76
C CYS A 11 -1.50 -3.04 -4.22
N LEU A 12 -0.87 -2.36 -5.18
CA LEU A 12 -0.96 -2.72 -6.60
C LEU A 12 -0.50 -4.17 -6.79
N GLN A 13 -1.42 -5.04 -7.19
CA GLN A 13 -1.07 -6.39 -7.64
C GLN A 13 -0.42 -6.26 -9.02
N LEU A 14 0.89 -6.50 -9.11
CA LEU A 14 1.57 -6.58 -10.41
C LEU A 14 0.92 -7.69 -11.24
N ARG A 15 0.56 -7.36 -12.49
CA ARG A 15 -0.15 -8.23 -13.45
C ARG A 15 0.61 -9.50 -13.86
N TYR A 16 1.83 -9.71 -13.37
CA TYR A 16 2.64 -10.91 -13.56
C TYR A 16 2.91 -11.60 -12.21
N PRO A 17 2.01 -12.50 -11.76
CA PRO A 17 2.06 -13.11 -10.44
C PRO A 17 2.92 -14.38 -10.40
N SER A 18 3.99 -14.52 -11.19
CA SER A 18 4.77 -15.78 -11.26
C SER A 18 5.47 -16.19 -9.94
N LEU A 19 5.26 -15.44 -8.85
CA LEU A 19 5.74 -15.71 -7.50
C LEU A 19 4.64 -15.55 -6.44
N SER A 20 3.38 -15.92 -6.72
CA SER A 20 2.40 -16.18 -5.67
C SER A 20 2.69 -17.51 -4.96
N ILE A 21 3.79 -17.55 -4.20
CA ILE A 21 4.05 -18.58 -3.21
C ILE A 21 3.14 -18.32 -2.01
N GLY A 22 2.25 -19.27 -1.72
CA GLY A 22 1.63 -19.42 -0.41
C GLY A 22 0.21 -18.90 -0.33
N GLY A 23 -0.74 -19.81 -0.17
CA GLY A 23 -2.16 -19.54 -0.04
C GLY A 23 -2.54 -18.75 1.22
N GLY A 24 -3.71 -18.10 1.16
CA GLY A 24 -4.34 -17.47 2.32
C GLY A 24 -3.79 -16.10 2.72
N VAL A 25 -3.23 -15.33 1.79
CA VAL A 25 -2.59 -14.04 2.10
C VAL A 25 -3.66 -12.97 2.31
N GLU A 26 -3.75 -12.41 3.52
CA GLU A 26 -4.48 -11.16 3.76
C GLU A 26 -4.12 -10.15 2.66
N GLN A 27 -5.13 -9.49 2.07
CA GLN A 27 -4.88 -8.48 1.05
C GLN A 27 -4.00 -7.37 1.64
N LYS A 28 -2.73 -7.33 1.21
CA LYS A 28 -1.74 -6.32 1.61
C LYS A 28 -2.29 -4.93 1.31
N LYS A 29 -2.23 -4.03 2.28
CA LYS A 29 -2.75 -2.67 2.16
C LYS A 29 -1.70 -1.64 2.58
N ALA A 30 -1.67 -0.53 1.87
CA ALA A 30 -1.05 0.69 2.34
C ALA A 30 -2.06 1.46 3.18
N SER A 31 -1.55 2.25 4.13
CA SER A 31 -2.38 3.21 4.86
C SER A 31 -1.77 4.60 4.78
N ARG A 32 -2.62 5.62 4.82
CA ARG A 32 -2.20 7.02 4.83
C ARG A 32 -3.21 7.83 5.63
N ASN A 33 -2.75 8.72 6.50
CA ASN A 33 -3.66 9.59 7.23
C ASN A 33 -3.79 10.96 6.56
N CYS A 34 -5.02 11.47 6.60
CA CYS A 34 -5.36 12.83 6.24
C CYS A 34 -5.53 13.61 7.54
N ASP A 35 -4.71 14.62 7.76
CA ASP A 35 -4.77 15.47 8.95
C ASP A 35 -6.10 16.26 8.97
N ARG A 36 -6.39 16.92 10.09
CA ARG A 36 -7.61 17.76 10.22
C ARG A 36 -7.58 19.02 9.34
N SER A 37 -6.42 19.38 8.80
CA SER A 37 -6.27 20.47 7.83
C SER A 37 -6.47 20.00 6.38
N GLY A 38 -6.76 18.71 6.16
CA GLY A 38 -6.94 18.13 4.84
C GLY A 38 -5.64 17.81 4.09
N ARG A 39 -4.48 17.80 4.77
CA ARG A 39 -3.19 17.42 4.19
C ARG A 39 -2.89 15.95 4.48
N TRP A 40 -2.34 15.28 3.48
CA TRP A 40 -1.89 13.90 3.64
C TRP A 40 -0.52 13.83 4.26
N GLU A 41 -0.39 13.05 5.33
CA GLU A 41 0.91 12.71 5.90
C GLU A 41 1.62 11.63 5.06
N GLU A 42 2.82 11.24 5.48
CA GLU A 42 3.53 10.12 4.87
C GLU A 42 2.74 8.82 5.04
N GLY A 43 2.76 7.97 4.00
CA GLY A 43 2.03 6.71 4.01
C GLY A 43 2.86 5.57 4.58
N ASP A 44 2.19 4.62 5.24
CA ASP A 44 2.78 3.33 5.58
C ASP A 44 2.58 2.36 4.42
N TYR A 45 3.69 2.00 3.77
CA TYR A 45 3.78 1.06 2.65
C TYR A 45 4.52 -0.22 3.04
N SER A 46 4.76 -0.48 4.33
CA SER A 46 5.51 -1.66 4.80
C SER A 46 4.97 -2.99 4.29
N GLN A 47 3.68 -3.06 3.99
CA GLN A 47 3.02 -4.24 3.41
C GLN A 47 3.13 -4.33 1.89
N CYS A 48 3.48 -3.23 1.20
CA CYS A 48 3.56 -3.18 -0.25
C CYS A 48 4.99 -3.41 -0.75
N LEU A 49 5.13 -4.22 -1.81
CA LEU A 49 6.41 -4.37 -2.48
C LEU A 49 6.73 -3.06 -3.22
N TYR A 50 7.87 -2.47 -2.89
CA TYR A 50 8.42 -1.35 -3.65
C TYR A 50 9.27 -1.94 -4.77
N THR A 51 8.82 -1.83 -6.03
CA THR A 51 9.63 -2.22 -7.20
C THR A 51 10.77 -1.22 -7.42
N ASN A 52 11.80 -1.26 -6.58
CA ASN A 52 13.11 -0.64 -6.88
C ASN A 52 14.18 -1.68 -7.23
N ASP A 53 13.93 -2.97 -6.96
CA ASP A 53 14.87 -4.06 -7.30
C ASP A 53 14.90 -4.46 -8.79
N ILE A 54 14.30 -3.68 -9.70
CA ILE A 54 14.47 -3.84 -11.16
C ILE A 54 15.48 -2.81 -11.69
N THR A 55 16.63 -2.69 -11.02
CA THR A 55 17.80 -2.01 -11.56
C THR A 55 19.06 -2.85 -11.33
N ARG A 56 19.16 -4.03 -11.96
CA ARG A 56 20.46 -4.58 -12.37
C ARG A 56 20.34 -5.62 -13.47
#